data_AF-A0A238VLR7-F1
#
_entry.id   AF-A0A238VLR7-F1
#
_cell.length_a   1.000
_cell.length_b   1.000
_cell.length_c   1.000
_cell.angle_alpha   90.00
_cell.angle_beta   90.00
_cell.angle_gamma   90.00
#
_symmetry.space_group_name_H-M   'P 1'
#
loop_
_entity.id
_entity.type
_entity.pdbx_description
1 polymer ?
#
loop_
_entity_poly.entity_id
_entity_poly.type
_entity_poly.pdbx_seq_one_letter_code
_entity_poly.pdbx_strand_id
1 'polypeptide(L)'
;MIENLIHTLQSLKVGLKVVNGSLKINAPKGTLTPEIIDEIKKHKNGLIALLSTSDSIPVSAEKECYVLTSSQRRLWTLSQFDKGSVAYTIFNAFEFKGALDIDSLSRAYIQLV
;
A
#
# COMPACT_ATOMS: atom_id res chain seq x y z
N MET A 1 -16.23 18.08 -8.90
CA MET A 1 -15.68 16.99 -9.75
C MET A 1 -15.37 15.80 -8.86
N ILE A 2 -15.51 14.58 -9.39
CA ILE A 2 -15.33 13.33 -8.62
C ILE A 2 -13.91 13.20 -8.02
N GLU A 3 -12.89 13.78 -8.65
CA GLU A 3 -11.51 13.79 -8.17
C GLU A 3 -11.35 14.52 -6.83
N ASN A 4 -11.99 15.69 -6.67
CA ASN A 4 -11.95 16.45 -5.40
C ASN A 4 -12.59 15.67 -4.25
N LEU A 5 -13.65 14.90 -4.55
CA LEU A 5 -14.29 14.02 -3.58
C LEU A 5 -13.34 12.88 -3.18
N ILE A 6 -12.66 12.23 -4.14
CA ILE A 6 -11.70 11.16 -3.85
C ILE A 6 -10.57 11.67 -2.96
N HIS A 7 -10.00 12.84 -3.25
CA HIS A 7 -8.94 13.43 -2.41
C HIS A 7 -9.43 13.77 -0.99
N THR A 8 -10.67 14.27 -0.87
CA THR A 8 -11.28 14.57 0.43
C THR A 8 -11.53 13.29 1.23
N LEU A 9 -12.01 12.22 0.59
CA LEU A 9 -12.21 10.94 1.25
C LEU A 9 -10.87 10.31 1.68
N GLN A 10 -9.83 10.42 0.86
CA GLN A 10 -8.48 9.96 1.19
C GLN A 10 -7.88 10.70 2.39
N SER A 11 -7.98 12.04 2.44
CA SER A 11 -7.47 12.84 3.56
C SER A 11 -8.20 12.53 4.88
N LEU A 12 -9.50 12.25 4.78
CA LEU A 12 -10.34 11.80 5.88
C LEU A 12 -10.19 10.31 6.23
N LYS A 13 -9.29 9.59 5.54
CA LYS A 13 -9.07 8.14 5.71
C LYS A 13 -10.35 7.31 5.53
N VAL A 14 -11.24 7.76 4.67
CA VAL A 14 -12.46 7.05 4.29
C VAL A 14 -12.14 6.10 3.13
N GLY A 15 -12.20 4.80 3.41
CA GLY A 15 -12.08 3.76 2.41
C GLY A 15 -13.43 3.44 1.76
N LEU A 16 -13.45 3.32 0.44
CA LEU A 16 -14.61 2.86 -0.32
C LEU A 16 -14.30 1.49 -0.93
N LYS A 17 -15.25 0.56 -0.86
CA LYS A 17 -15.18 -0.74 -1.55
C LYS A 17 -16.52 -1.06 -2.19
N VAL A 18 -16.50 -1.68 -3.36
CA VAL A 18 -17.71 -2.26 -3.96
C VAL A 18 -17.77 -3.74 -3.57
N VAL A 19 -18.87 -4.17 -2.95
CA VAL A 19 -19.15 -5.57 -2.59
C VAL A 19 -20.53 -5.92 -3.13
N ASN A 20 -20.61 -6.92 -4.01
CA ASN A 20 -21.86 -7.36 -4.64
C ASN A 20 -22.65 -6.20 -5.31
N GLY A 21 -21.94 -5.29 -6.00
CA GLY A 21 -22.55 -4.12 -6.67
C GLY A 21 -22.99 -2.99 -5.74
N SER A 22 -22.77 -3.12 -4.42
CA SER A 22 -23.09 -2.09 -3.43
C SER A 22 -21.84 -1.43 -2.86
N LEU A 23 -21.86 -0.10 -2.74
CA LEU A 23 -20.78 0.70 -2.18
C LEU A 23 -20.77 0.57 -0.65
N LYS A 24 -19.74 -0.09 -0.09
CA LYS A 24 -19.44 -0.09 1.34
C LYS A 24 -18.45 1.01 1.68
N ILE A 25 -18.74 1.72 2.76
CA ILE A 25 -17.92 2.81 3.28
C ILE A 25 -17.28 2.35 4.58
N ASN A 26 -15.96 2.42 4.66
CA ASN A 26 -15.19 2.23 5.89
C ASN A 26 -14.64 3.59 6.30
N ALA A 27 -15.16 4.15 7.40
CA ALA A 27 -14.79 5.48 7.87
C ALA A 27 -14.51 5.46 9.38
N PRO A 28 -13.55 6.28 9.87
CA PRO A 28 -13.39 6.50 11.30
C PRO A 28 -14.66 7.11 11.92
N LYS A 29 -14.86 6.92 13.24
CA LYS A 29 -16.03 7.46 13.94
C LYS A 29 -16.03 9.00 13.88
N GLY A 30 -17.16 9.59 13.52
CA GLY A 30 -17.35 11.05 13.44
C GLY A 30 -16.92 11.72 12.14
N THR A 31 -16.37 10.96 11.17
CA THR A 31 -15.86 11.51 9.90
C THR A 31 -16.92 11.60 8.80
N LEU A 32 -18.03 10.89 8.95
CA LEU A 32 -19.16 10.92 8.03
C LEU A 32 -20.11 12.07 8.41
N THR A 33 -19.85 13.26 7.88
CA THR A 33 -20.79 14.39 8.00
C THR A 33 -21.92 14.26 6.96
N PRO A 34 -23.07 14.91 7.19
CA PRO A 34 -24.19 14.91 6.24
C PRO A 34 -23.78 15.40 4.84
N GLU A 35 -22.88 16.37 4.75
CA GLU A 35 -22.39 16.96 3.50
C GLU A 35 -21.57 15.95 2.68
N ILE A 36 -20.71 15.18 3.35
CA ILE A 36 -19.90 14.13 2.70
C ILE A 36 -20.81 13.01 2.18
N ILE A 37 -21.84 12.65 2.95
CA ILE A 37 -22.81 11.63 2.53
C ILE A 37 -23.57 12.08 1.28
N ASP A 38 -23.95 13.36 1.20
CA ASP A 38 -24.66 13.90 0.05
C ASP A 38 -23.78 13.91 -1.21
N GLU A 39 -22.52 14.33 -1.09
CA GLU A 39 -21.56 14.28 -2.20
C GLU A 39 -21.25 12.84 -2.66
N ILE A 40 -21.14 11.87 -1.74
CA ILE A 40 -20.99 10.45 -2.09
C ILE A 40 -22.23 9.95 -2.85
N LYS A 41 -23.44 10.32 -2.43
CA LYS A 41 -24.69 9.94 -3.11
C LYS A 41 -24.75 10.51 -4.52
N LYS A 42 -24.40 11.79 -4.68
CA LYS A 42 -24.39 12.51 -5.96
C LYS A 42 -23.43 11.87 -6.97
N HIS A 43 -22.28 11.39 -6.50
CA HIS A 43 -21.25 10.76 -7.36
C HIS A 43 -21.23 9.22 -7.29
N LYS A 44 -22.24 8.58 -6.70
CA LYS A 44 -22.30 7.14 -6.42
C LYS A 44 -22.00 6.27 -7.65
N ASN A 45 -22.64 6.56 -8.79
CA ASN A 45 -22.48 5.76 -10.00
C ASN A 45 -21.04 5.82 -10.54
N GLY A 46 -20.41 7.00 -10.49
CA GLY A 46 -19.01 7.19 -10.91
C GLY A 46 -18.03 6.48 -9.97
N LEU A 47 -18.29 6.48 -8.66
CA LEU A 47 -17.49 5.75 -7.68
C LEU A 47 -17.59 4.24 -7.88
N ILE A 48 -18.79 3.72 -8.15
CA ILE A 48 -18.98 2.29 -8.43
C ILE A 48 -18.23 1.90 -9.71
N ALA A 49 -18.33 2.70 -10.79
CA ALA A 49 -17.63 2.43 -12.04
C ALA A 49 -16.11 2.36 -11.84
N LEU A 50 -15.53 3.35 -11.15
CA LEU A 50 -14.09 3.45 -10.90
C LEU A 50 -13.54 2.33 -10.01
N LEU A 51 -14.30 1.96 -8.97
CA LEU A 51 -13.92 0.87 -8.06
C LEU A 51 -14.18 -0.51 -8.67
N SER A 52 -15.09 -0.63 -9.64
CA SER A 52 -15.33 -1.90 -10.34
C SER A 52 -14.29 -2.16 -11.44
N THR A 53 -13.67 -1.12 -11.98
CA THR A 53 -12.48 -1.26 -12.87
C THR A 53 -11.20 -1.57 -12.12
N SER A 54 -11.20 -1.47 -10.79
CA SER A 54 -10.04 -1.85 -9.98
C SER A 54 -10.06 -3.36 -9.78
N ASP A 55 -9.50 -4.10 -10.73
CA ASP A 55 -9.33 -5.55 -10.60
C ASP A 55 -8.51 -5.83 -9.33
N SER A 56 -9.04 -6.71 -8.49
CA SER A 56 -8.29 -7.22 -7.33
C SER A 56 -7.00 -7.86 -7.84
N ILE A 57 -5.87 -7.46 -7.28
CA ILE A 57 -4.59 -8.11 -7.59
C ILE A 57 -4.73 -9.59 -7.15
N PRO A 58 -4.71 -10.55 -8.09
CA PRO A 58 -4.85 -11.95 -7.73
C PRO A 58 -3.62 -12.39 -6.95
N VAL A 59 -3.83 -13.26 -5.97
CA VAL A 59 -2.72 -13.91 -5.27
C VAL A 59 -1.97 -14.76 -6.29
N SER A 60 -0.65 -14.58 -6.36
CA SER A 60 0.19 -15.40 -7.24
C SER A 60 0.22 -16.84 -6.73
N ALA A 61 0.11 -17.81 -7.64
CA ALA A 61 0.27 -19.22 -7.28
C ALA A 61 1.68 -19.47 -6.72
N GLU A 62 1.79 -20.35 -5.72
CA GLU A 62 3.08 -20.79 -5.20
C GLU A 62 3.89 -21.51 -6.27
N LYS A 63 5.17 -21.15 -6.37
CA LYS A 63 6.13 -21.72 -7.32
C LYS A 63 7.49 -21.82 -6.67
N GLU A 64 8.29 -22.77 -7.14
CA GLU A 64 9.69 -22.91 -6.72
C GLU A 64 10.52 -21.67 -7.07
N CYS A 65 10.21 -21.00 -8.18
CA CYS A 65 10.85 -19.74 -8.55
C CYS A 65 9.92 -18.80 -9.33
N TYR A 66 10.25 -17.52 -9.29
CA TYR A 66 9.57 -16.45 -10.03
C TYR A 66 10.56 -15.71 -10.92
N VAL A 67 10.07 -15.24 -12.07
CA VAL A 67 10.88 -14.43 -12.98
C VAL A 67 11.18 -13.08 -12.34
N LEU A 68 12.45 -12.67 -12.35
CA LEU A 68 12.85 -11.35 -11.91
C LEU A 68 12.14 -10.27 -12.73
N THR A 69 11.67 -9.23 -12.05
CA THR A 69 11.25 -8.00 -12.71
C THR A 69 12.43 -7.39 -13.50
N SER A 70 12.14 -6.56 -14.50
CA SER A 70 13.17 -5.88 -15.30
C SER A 70 14.18 -5.12 -14.42
N SER A 71 13.69 -4.45 -13.37
CA SER A 71 14.53 -3.71 -12.42
C SER A 71 15.44 -4.64 -11.59
N GLN A 72 14.90 -5.75 -11.08
CA GLN A 72 15.68 -6.75 -10.34
C GLN A 72 16.75 -7.41 -11.22
N ARG A 73 16.40 -7.77 -12.46
CA ARG A 73 17.35 -8.34 -13.43
C ARG A 73 18.49 -7.37 -13.72
N ARG A 74 18.17 -6.09 -13.97
CA ARG A 74 19.18 -5.03 -14.18
C ARG A 74 20.12 -4.93 -12.98
N LEU A 75 19.59 -4.88 -11.75
CA LEU A 75 20.41 -4.76 -10.54
C LEU A 75 21.33 -5.98 -10.38
N TRP A 76 20.81 -7.19 -10.61
CA TRP A 76 21.60 -8.42 -10.58
C TRP A 76 22.70 -8.43 -11.64
N THR A 77 22.40 -8.01 -12.87
CA THR A 77 23.41 -7.91 -13.93
C THR A 77 24.50 -6.90 -13.56
N LEU A 78 24.14 -5.75 -13.00
CA LEU A 78 25.10 -4.75 -12.55
C LEU A 78 25.98 -5.27 -11.41
N SER A 79 25.43 -6.07 -10.49
CA SER A 79 26.22 -6.60 -9.37
C SER A 79 27.29 -7.62 -9.78
N GLN A 80 27.23 -8.19 -10.99
CA GLN A 80 28.25 -9.12 -11.50
C GLN A 80 29.55 -8.43 -11.94
N PHE A 81 29.57 -7.10 -12.07
CA PHE A 81 30.78 -6.34 -12.40
C PHE A 81 31.53 -5.94 -11.11
N ASP A 82 32.87 -5.94 -11.16
CA ASP A 82 33.79 -5.71 -10.02
C ASP A 82 33.47 -4.52 -9.10
N LYS A 83 32.76 -3.50 -9.58
CA LYS A 83 32.37 -2.30 -8.80
C LYS A 83 30.87 -2.02 -8.77
N GLY A 84 30.05 -2.84 -9.43
CA GLY A 84 28.62 -2.57 -9.58
C GLY A 84 27.83 -2.75 -8.29
N SER A 85 28.27 -3.64 -7.39
CA SER A 85 27.59 -3.86 -6.10
C SER A 85 27.73 -2.68 -5.13
N VAL A 86 28.85 -1.96 -5.14
CA VAL A 86 29.10 -0.84 -4.22
C VAL A 86 28.30 0.40 -4.60
N ALA A 87 28.11 0.66 -5.90
CA ALA A 87 27.41 1.85 -6.39
C ALA A 87 25.91 1.88 -6.03
N TYR A 88 25.30 0.73 -5.73
CA TYR A 88 23.87 0.59 -5.46
C TYR A 88 23.56 0.11 -4.03
N THR A 89 24.56 0.08 -3.16
CA THR A 89 24.37 -0.24 -1.75
C THR A 89 24.52 1.05 -0.93
N ILE A 90 23.46 1.46 -0.24
CA ILE A 90 23.53 2.55 0.73
C ILE A 90 23.80 1.92 2.10
N PHE A 91 24.94 2.24 2.70
CA PHE A 91 25.26 1.84 4.06
C PHE A 91 24.85 2.94 5.02
N ASN A 92 23.82 2.69 5.82
CA ASN A 92 23.45 3.56 6.94
C ASN A 92 23.49 2.74 8.23
N ALA A 93 24.03 3.35 9.28
CA ALA A 93 23.96 2.82 10.63
C ALA A 93 23.17 3.81 11.49
N PHE A 94 22.30 3.28 12.36
CA PHE A 94 21.52 4.07 13.30
C PHE A 94 21.93 3.67 14.72
N GLU A 95 22.22 4.67 15.54
CA GLU A 95 22.45 4.47 16.98
C GLU A 95 21.15 4.72 17.73
N PHE A 96 20.68 3.71 18.47
CA PHE A 96 19.56 3.85 19.38
C PHE A 96 20.06 4.32 20.74
N LYS A 97 19.45 5.38 21.28
CA LYS A 97 19.75 5.92 22.61
C LYS A 97 18.65 5.57 23.59
N GLY A 98 19.01 5.14 24.79
CA GLY A 98 18.09 4.74 25.86
C GLY A 98 18.11 3.24 26.14
N ALA A 99 17.21 2.79 27.01
CA ALA A 99 17.08 1.37 27.33
C ALA A 99 16.40 0.63 26.18
N LEU A 100 17.11 -0.34 25.59
CA LEU A 100 16.59 -1.20 24.54
C LEU A 100 16.13 -2.53 25.14
N ASP A 101 14.85 -2.85 24.98
CA ASP A 101 14.32 -4.19 25.26
C ASP A 101 14.62 -5.11 24.08
N ILE A 102 15.70 -5.88 24.23
CA ILE A 102 16.21 -6.80 23.21
C ILE A 102 15.20 -7.91 22.91
N ASP A 103 14.48 -8.41 23.92
CA ASP A 103 13.54 -9.51 23.74
C ASP A 103 12.34 -9.07 22.92
N SER A 104 11.82 -7.86 23.20
CA SER A 104 10.74 -7.27 22.42
C SER A 104 11.16 -6.98 20.97
N LEU A 105 12.37 -6.45 20.76
CA LEU A 105 12.90 -6.22 19.41
C LEU A 105 13.05 -7.53 18.63
N SER A 106 13.60 -8.57 19.27
CA SER A 106 13.81 -9.88 18.64
C SER A 106 12.47 -10.51 18.21
N ARG A 107 11.46 -10.50 19.09
CA ARG A 107 10.12 -11.00 18.76
C ARG A 107 9.50 -10.27 17.58
N ALA A 108 9.56 -8.93 17.59
CA ALA A 108 9.02 -8.12 16.50
C ALA A 108 9.71 -8.39 15.16
N TYR A 109 11.04 -8.57 15.18
CA TYR A 109 11.81 -8.90 13.99
C TYR A 109 11.44 -10.27 13.42
N ILE A 110 11.33 -11.29 14.26
CA ILE A 110 10.94 -12.65 13.83
C ILE A 110 9.52 -12.68 13.27
N GLN A 111 8.61 -11.85 13.79
CA GLN A 111 7.24 -11.77 13.26
C GLN A 111 7.17 -11.07 11.88
N LEU A 112 8.15 -10.22 11.55
CA LEU A 112 8.17 -9.48 10.29
C LEU A 112 8.72 -10.29 9.11
N VAL A 113 9.68 -11.18 9.37
CA VAL A 113 10.37 -12.02 8.38
C VAL A 113 9.57 -13.29 8.11
#